data_AF-A0A7L0UD18-F1
#
_entry.id   AF-A0A7L0UD18-F1
#
_cell.length_a   1.000
_cell.length_b   1.000
_cell.length_c   1.000
_cell.angle_alpha   90.00
_cell.angle_beta   90.00
_cell.angle_gamma   90.00
#
_symmetry.space_group_name_H-M   'P 1'
#
loop_
_entity.id
_entity.type
_entity.pdbx_description
1 polymer ?
#
loop_
_entity_poly.entity_id
_entity_poly.type
_entity_poly.pdbx_seq_one_letter_code
_entity_poly.pdbx_strand_id
1 'polypeptide(L)'
;QGYRRVWAGLRGLTLAFYRGPRDCEPLEVLDLGELVTVRAEGGGLVLRLRGQEVTIKAESREAQEMWRGFILTMAEMKVPTDLALLPGHVFQLSEALREEQDRRATPGAGFVPSCFFEVTRVEAERLLERSLGGGNMVLRPGGHGQGLSVTTRQEMNGTVLLKHYKVNRVDQGYVIDVDTPHRCSSLAEVVQYFVESSKGSLQPLHPEYSPRL
;
A
#
# COMPACT_ATOMS: atom_id res chain seq x y z
N GLN A 1 -2.04 29.38 15.66
CA GLN A 1 -1.39 28.34 14.84
C GLN A 1 -2.14 28.25 13.52
N GLY A 2 -1.42 28.25 12.40
CA GLY A 2 -2.03 28.19 11.06
C GLY A 2 -2.15 26.77 10.55
N TYR A 3 -3.03 26.56 9.57
CA TYR A 3 -3.10 25.31 8.83
C TYR A 3 -1.85 25.13 7.96
N ARG A 4 -1.35 23.90 7.88
CA ARG A 4 -0.27 23.51 6.96
C ARG A 4 -0.87 22.73 5.79
N ARG A 5 -0.55 23.14 4.55
CA ARG A 5 -0.94 22.39 3.35
C ARG A 5 -0.05 21.16 3.21
N VAL A 6 -0.68 19.99 3.10
CA VAL A 6 -0.04 18.67 2.95
C VAL A 6 -0.86 17.82 1.99
N TRP A 7 -0.26 16.76 1.48
CA TRP A 7 -0.99 15.68 0.80
C TRP A 7 -1.51 14.69 1.84
N ALA A 8 -2.65 14.07 1.58
CA ALA A 8 -3.23 13.06 2.46
C ALA A 8 -3.59 11.81 1.67
N GLY A 9 -3.33 10.64 2.25
CA GLY A 9 -3.72 9.34 1.71
C GLY A 9 -4.46 8.54 2.77
N LEU A 10 -5.55 7.90 2.37
CA LEU A 10 -6.33 7.01 3.23
C LEU A 10 -6.22 5.59 2.70
N ARG A 11 -5.83 4.65 3.56
CA ARG A 11 -5.77 3.23 3.24
C ARG A 11 -6.14 2.40 4.46
N GLY A 12 -7.21 1.61 4.36
CA GLY A 12 -7.77 0.91 5.51
C GLY A 12 -8.03 1.87 6.68
N LEU A 13 -7.57 1.53 7.87
CA LEU A 13 -7.68 2.38 9.06
C LEU A 13 -6.54 3.40 9.21
N THR A 14 -5.74 3.62 8.18
CA THR A 14 -4.59 4.54 8.25
C THR A 14 -4.84 5.79 7.41
N LEU A 15 -4.83 6.96 8.05
CA LEU A 15 -4.81 8.27 7.39
C LEU A 15 -3.41 8.88 7.53
N ALA A 16 -2.70 9.02 6.42
CA ALA A 16 -1.31 9.46 6.40
C ALA A 16 -1.14 10.77 5.64
N PHE A 17 -0.26 11.65 6.14
CA PHE A 17 0.02 12.97 5.57
C PHE A 17 1.43 13.05 5.02
N TYR A 18 1.61 13.70 3.87
CA TYR A 18 2.87 13.75 3.12
C TYR A 18 3.22 15.20 2.71
N ARG A 19 4.51 15.50 2.53
CA ARG A 19 4.94 16.82 2.04
C ARG A 19 4.70 16.94 0.53
N GLY A 20 4.89 15.85 -0.21
CA GLY A 20 4.68 15.74 -1.64
C GLY A 20 3.94 14.46 -2.02
N PRO A 21 3.42 14.38 -3.26
CA PRO A 21 2.67 13.22 -3.74
C PRO A 21 3.53 11.98 -4.02
N ARG A 22 4.86 12.11 -3.92
CA ARG A 22 5.84 11.02 -4.18
C ARG A 22 6.60 10.59 -2.93
N ASP A 23 6.30 11.17 -1.78
CA ASP A 23 7.01 10.85 -0.54
C ASP A 23 6.62 9.43 -0.11
N CYS A 24 7.63 8.61 0.18
CA CYS A 24 7.42 7.26 0.71
C CYS A 24 7.22 7.27 2.24
N GLU A 25 7.67 8.33 2.91
CA GLU A 25 7.56 8.47 4.37
C GLU A 25 6.53 9.55 4.72
N PRO A 26 5.50 9.20 5.50
CA PRO A 26 4.52 10.17 5.97
C PRO A 26 5.12 11.09 7.04
N LEU A 27 4.73 12.37 7.00
CA LEU A 27 5.00 13.36 8.05
C LEU A 27 4.29 12.99 9.34
N GLU A 28 3.08 12.45 9.22
CA GLU A 28 2.21 12.13 10.33
C GLU A 28 1.22 11.04 9.88
N VAL A 29 0.88 10.14 10.80
CA VAL A 29 -0.05 9.03 10.57
C VAL A 29 -1.06 8.99 11.69
N LEU A 30 -2.33 8.92 11.33
CA LEU A 30 -3.45 8.73 12.25
C LEU A 30 -4.01 7.32 12.08
N ASP A 31 -4.15 6.63 13.22
CA ASP A 31 -4.83 5.33 13.30
C ASP A 31 -6.33 5.55 13.55
N LEU A 32 -7.12 5.40 12.49
CA LEU A 32 -8.58 5.49 12.53
C LEU A 32 -9.24 4.32 13.28
N GLY A 33 -8.50 3.28 13.68
CA GLY A 33 -9.00 2.29 14.65
C GLY A 33 -9.28 2.89 16.03
N GLU A 34 -8.61 4.00 16.35
CA GLU A 34 -8.82 4.78 17.57
C GLU A 34 -9.82 5.93 17.37
N LEU A 35 -10.45 6.02 16.19
CA LEU A 35 -11.42 7.08 15.89
C LEU A 35 -12.67 6.94 16.76
N VAL A 36 -13.02 8.03 17.45
CA VAL A 36 -14.20 8.10 18.29
C VAL A 36 -15.32 8.88 17.60
N THR A 37 -15.00 10.02 16.98
CA THR A 37 -15.99 10.85 16.29
C THR A 37 -15.36 11.68 15.17
N VAL A 38 -16.13 11.95 14.11
CA VAL A 38 -15.79 12.94 13.06
C VAL A 38 -16.88 14.00 12.99
N ARG A 39 -16.50 15.28 13.10
CA ARG A 39 -17.43 16.41 13.06
C ARG A 39 -16.98 17.46 12.06
N ALA A 40 -17.92 18.08 11.36
CA ALA A 40 -17.63 19.26 10.55
C ALA A 40 -17.86 20.52 11.41
N GLU A 41 -16.80 21.27 11.69
CA GLU A 41 -16.84 22.47 12.53
C GLU A 41 -15.89 23.54 11.98
N GLY A 42 -16.31 24.81 11.98
CA GLY A 42 -15.43 25.93 11.61
C GLY A 42 -14.84 25.85 10.18
N GLY A 43 -15.50 25.14 9.26
CA GLY A 43 -15.00 24.91 7.89
C GLY A 43 -13.87 23.88 7.79
N GLY A 44 -13.67 23.06 8.83
CA GLY A 44 -12.78 21.89 8.86
C GLY A 44 -13.48 20.64 9.38
N LEU A 45 -12.83 19.49 9.25
CA LEU A 45 -13.22 18.24 9.88
C LEU A 45 -12.38 18.02 11.13
N VAL A 46 -13.04 17.90 12.27
CA VAL A 46 -12.45 17.57 13.56
C VAL A 46 -12.55 16.06 13.75
N LEU A 47 -11.41 15.39 13.74
CA LEU A 47 -11.26 13.97 14.03
C LEU A 47 -10.84 13.83 15.48
N ARG A 48 -11.72 13.24 16.31
CA ARG A 48 -11.40 12.91 17.69
C ARG A 48 -11.03 11.44 17.77
N LEU A 49 -9.78 11.17 18.14
CA LEU A 49 -9.25 9.84 18.42
C LEU A 49 -9.10 9.66 19.94
N ARG A 50 -8.91 8.43 20.44
CA ARG A 50 -8.87 8.16 21.89
C ARG A 50 -7.81 8.97 22.67
N GLY A 51 -6.71 9.35 22.02
CA GLY A 51 -5.61 10.10 22.65
C GLY A 51 -5.31 11.48 22.05
N GLN A 52 -6.00 11.87 20.98
CA GLN A 52 -5.71 13.13 20.28
C GLN A 52 -6.92 13.65 19.51
N GLU A 53 -6.90 14.95 19.21
CA GLU A 53 -7.87 15.60 18.34
C GLU A 53 -7.12 16.34 17.23
N VAL A 54 -7.53 16.12 15.99
CA VAL A 54 -6.89 16.70 14.81
C VAL A 54 -7.94 17.36 13.93
N THR A 55 -7.67 18.60 13.51
CA THR A 55 -8.52 19.34 12.58
C THR A 55 -7.90 19.37 11.20
N ILE A 56 -8.56 18.77 10.22
CA ILE A 56 -8.17 18.80 8.81
C ILE A 56 -9.08 19.72 8.01
N LYS A 57 -8.53 20.37 6.99
CA LYS A 57 -9.29 21.27 6.10
C LYS A 57 -9.10 20.85 4.65
N ALA A 58 -10.21 20.65 3.94
CA ALA A 58 -10.23 20.35 2.52
C ALA A 58 -10.31 21.62 1.67
N GLU A 59 -10.05 21.49 0.38
CA GLU A 59 -10.04 22.63 -0.57
C GLU A 59 -11.46 23.15 -0.88
N SER A 60 -12.48 22.32 -0.68
CA SER A 60 -13.89 22.67 -0.88
C SER A 60 -14.80 21.95 0.13
N ARG A 61 -16.04 22.43 0.28
CA ARG A 61 -17.07 21.78 1.11
C ARG A 61 -17.42 20.39 0.58
N GLU A 62 -17.44 20.21 -0.74
CA GLU A 62 -17.66 18.91 -1.38
C GLU A 62 -16.52 17.94 -1.05
N ALA A 63 -15.27 18.37 -1.21
CA ALA A 63 -14.12 17.55 -0.83
C ALA A 63 -14.12 17.22 0.67
N GLN A 64 -14.55 18.16 1.51
CA GLN A 64 -14.72 17.95 2.94
C GLN A 64 -15.75 16.84 3.22
N GLU A 65 -16.93 16.90 2.59
CA GLU A 65 -17.96 15.87 2.75
C GLU A 65 -17.49 14.50 2.24
N MET A 66 -16.73 14.48 1.14
CA MET A 66 -16.09 13.28 0.60
C MET A 66 -15.08 12.67 1.56
N TRP A 67 -14.16 13.48 2.13
CA TRP A 67 -13.21 13.01 3.14
C TRP A 67 -13.91 12.44 4.37
N ARG A 68 -14.94 13.14 4.88
CA ARG A 68 -15.75 12.63 5.98
C ARG A 68 -16.38 11.28 5.63
N GLY A 69 -16.93 11.16 4.43
CA GLY A 69 -17.52 9.94 3.91
C GLY A 69 -16.55 8.77 3.88
N PHE A 70 -15.39 8.93 3.25
CA PHE A 70 -14.39 7.86 3.18
C PHE A 70 -13.84 7.46 4.55
N ILE A 71 -13.54 8.43 5.43
CA ILE A 71 -13.02 8.16 6.78
C ILE A 71 -14.04 7.32 7.58
N LEU A 72 -15.31 7.72 7.58
CA LEU A 72 -16.37 6.98 8.25
C LEU A 72 -16.59 5.61 7.62
N THR A 73 -16.55 5.49 6.28
CA THR A 73 -16.67 4.20 5.60
C THR A 73 -15.59 3.21 6.03
N MET A 74 -14.33 3.65 6.11
CA MET A 74 -13.22 2.77 6.51
C MET A 74 -13.30 2.39 7.99
N ALA A 75 -13.65 3.35 8.86
CA ALA A 75 -13.74 3.15 10.29
C ALA A 75 -14.94 2.26 10.68
N GLU A 76 -16.10 2.48 10.06
CA GLU A 76 -17.35 1.80 10.41
C GLU A 76 -17.66 0.58 9.50
N MET A 77 -16.91 0.37 8.43
CA MET A 77 -17.12 -0.70 7.44
C MET A 77 -18.52 -0.70 6.80
N LYS A 78 -19.07 0.48 6.56
CA LYS A 78 -20.34 0.69 5.87
C LYS A 78 -20.37 2.08 5.25
N VAL A 79 -21.13 2.27 4.17
CA VAL A 79 -21.32 3.61 3.59
C VAL A 79 -22.27 4.43 4.48
N PRO A 80 -21.88 5.62 4.96
CA PRO A 80 -22.77 6.49 5.72
C PRO A 80 -23.96 6.97 4.90
N THR A 81 -25.16 6.92 5.48
CA THR A 81 -26.41 7.34 4.82
C THR A 81 -26.86 8.75 5.20
N ASP A 82 -26.22 9.36 6.21
CA ASP A 82 -26.53 10.68 6.77
C ASP A 82 -25.77 11.83 6.09
N LEU A 83 -24.97 11.54 5.06
CA LEU A 83 -24.13 12.51 4.37
C LEU A 83 -24.83 13.11 3.13
N ALA A 84 -24.55 14.38 2.86
CA ALA A 84 -25.05 15.07 1.66
C ALA A 84 -24.21 14.71 0.42
N LEU A 85 -24.24 13.43 0.02
CA LEU A 85 -23.46 12.89 -1.09
C LEU A 85 -24.29 12.75 -2.37
N LEU A 86 -23.67 13.04 -3.51
CA LEU A 86 -24.25 12.77 -4.82
C LEU A 86 -24.20 11.26 -5.12
N PRO A 87 -25.04 10.73 -6.03
CA PRO A 87 -25.05 9.31 -6.37
C PRO A 87 -23.67 8.77 -6.79
N GLY A 88 -22.90 9.56 -7.56
CA GLY A 88 -21.53 9.19 -7.95
C GLY A 88 -20.56 9.07 -6.77
N HIS A 89 -20.71 9.92 -5.75
CA HIS A 89 -19.92 9.83 -4.52
C HIS A 89 -20.30 8.57 -3.73
N VAL A 90 -21.59 8.29 -3.56
CA VAL A 90 -22.06 7.07 -2.88
C VAL A 90 -21.51 5.82 -3.57
N PHE A 91 -21.46 5.82 -4.91
CA PHE A 91 -20.84 4.74 -5.67
C PHE A 91 -19.34 4.61 -5.36
N GLN A 92 -18.58 5.71 -5.36
CA GLN A 92 -17.15 5.68 -5.00
C GLN A 92 -16.90 5.15 -3.58
N LEU A 93 -17.71 5.56 -2.60
CA LEU A 93 -17.62 5.04 -1.24
C LEU A 93 -17.91 3.52 -1.18
N SER A 94 -18.87 3.06 -1.98
CA SER A 94 -19.25 1.65 -2.06
C SER A 94 -18.14 0.79 -2.67
N GLU A 95 -17.51 1.26 -3.75
CA GLU A 95 -16.36 0.58 -4.37
C GLU A 95 -15.18 0.49 -3.39
N ALA A 96 -14.85 1.61 -2.71
CA ALA A 96 -13.78 1.63 -1.72
C ALA A 96 -14.08 0.70 -0.51
N LEU A 97 -15.35 0.62 -0.09
CA LEU A 97 -15.77 -0.31 0.94
C LEU A 97 -15.55 -1.77 0.51
N ARG A 98 -15.93 -2.11 -0.72
CA ARG A 98 -15.73 -3.46 -1.27
C ARG A 98 -14.25 -3.83 -1.32
N GLU A 99 -13.41 -2.93 -1.86
CA GLU A 99 -11.96 -3.13 -1.91
C GLU A 99 -11.36 -3.36 -0.51
N GLU A 100 -11.81 -2.59 0.49
CA GLU A 100 -11.37 -2.76 1.87
C GLU A 100 -11.89 -4.06 2.52
N GLN A 101 -13.12 -4.47 2.20
CA GLN A 101 -13.67 -5.77 2.62
C GLN A 101 -12.85 -6.93 2.06
N ASP A 102 -12.54 -6.89 0.77
CA ASP A 102 -11.70 -7.90 0.11
C ASP A 102 -10.28 -7.94 0.72
N ARG A 103 -9.72 -6.76 1.02
CA ARG A 103 -8.43 -6.64 1.71
C ARG A 103 -8.46 -7.27 3.10
N ARG A 104 -9.54 -7.06 3.88
CA ARG A 104 -9.69 -7.65 5.23
C ARG A 104 -10.00 -9.15 5.18
N ALA A 105 -10.78 -9.60 4.20
CA ALA A 105 -11.13 -11.00 3.97
C ALA A 105 -9.94 -11.83 3.45
N THR A 106 -8.84 -11.18 3.09
CA THR A 106 -7.59 -11.80 2.66
C THR A 106 -6.51 -11.66 3.74
N PRO A 107 -6.44 -12.59 4.73
CA PRO A 107 -5.35 -12.60 5.71
C PRO A 107 -4.00 -12.66 4.98
N GLY A 108 -3.11 -11.71 5.27
CA GLY A 108 -1.81 -11.58 4.59
C GLY A 108 -1.75 -10.54 3.47
N ALA A 109 -2.87 -9.90 3.09
CA ALA A 109 -2.92 -8.70 2.24
C ALA A 109 -2.63 -7.40 3.03
N GLY A 110 -1.92 -7.50 4.16
CA GLY A 110 -1.29 -6.37 4.81
C GLY A 110 -0.17 -5.88 3.90
N PHE A 111 -0.36 -4.68 3.32
CA PHE A 111 0.60 -4.00 2.45
C PHE A 111 1.22 -4.89 1.37
N VAL A 112 0.61 -4.90 0.18
CA VAL A 112 1.32 -5.38 -1.02
C VAL A 112 2.63 -4.58 -1.10
N PRO A 113 3.81 -5.23 -1.05
CA PRO A 113 5.08 -4.52 -1.03
C PRO A 113 5.20 -3.62 -2.26
N SER A 114 5.85 -2.46 -2.13
CA SER A 114 6.03 -1.52 -3.23
C SER A 114 6.75 -2.13 -4.44
N CYS A 115 7.53 -3.18 -4.21
CA CYS A 115 8.19 -3.95 -5.27
C CYS A 115 7.32 -5.05 -5.89
N PHE A 116 6.01 -5.06 -5.63
CA PHE A 116 5.08 -5.90 -6.37
C PHE A 116 4.70 -5.25 -7.69
N PHE A 117 4.95 -5.95 -8.78
CA PHE A 117 4.58 -5.51 -10.13
C PHE A 117 3.74 -6.58 -10.79
N GLU A 118 2.61 -6.19 -11.37
CA GLU A 118 1.75 -7.08 -12.14
C GLU A 118 2.34 -7.29 -13.55
N VAL A 119 3.39 -8.10 -13.59
CA VAL A 119 4.19 -8.34 -14.79
C VAL A 119 4.54 -9.82 -14.94
N THR A 120 4.76 -10.24 -16.17
CA THR A 120 5.26 -11.56 -16.51
C THR A 120 6.72 -11.75 -16.07
N ARG A 121 7.22 -12.99 -16.14
CA ARG A 121 8.63 -13.29 -15.88
C ARG A 121 9.56 -12.43 -16.73
N VAL A 122 9.33 -12.41 -18.04
CA VAL A 122 10.16 -11.69 -19.02
C VAL A 122 10.10 -10.18 -18.82
N GLU A 123 8.93 -9.64 -18.48
CA GLU A 123 8.79 -8.21 -18.20
C GLU A 123 9.51 -7.80 -16.91
N ALA A 124 9.49 -8.63 -15.87
CA ALA A 124 10.25 -8.37 -14.64
C ALA A 124 11.76 -8.38 -14.86
N GLU A 125 12.27 -9.27 -15.72
CA GLU A 125 13.69 -9.26 -16.10
C GLU A 125 14.07 -7.93 -16.75
N ARG A 126 13.27 -7.47 -17.72
CA ARG A 126 13.47 -6.18 -18.40
C ARG A 126 13.37 -4.99 -17.45
N LEU A 127 12.46 -5.03 -16.48
CA LEU A 127 12.35 -3.99 -15.46
C LEU A 127 13.65 -3.86 -14.66
N LEU A 128 14.22 -4.99 -14.23
CA LEU A 128 15.47 -5.03 -13.46
C LEU A 128 16.72 -4.74 -14.30
N GLU A 129 16.70 -5.01 -15.60
CA GLU A 129 17.77 -4.61 -16.51
C GLU A 129 17.84 -3.09 -16.68
N ARG A 130 16.69 -2.42 -16.64
CA ARG A 130 16.56 -0.97 -16.86
C ARG A 130 16.59 -0.16 -15.58
N SER A 131 16.56 -0.80 -14.41
CA SER A 131 16.56 -0.11 -13.12
C SER A 131 17.90 0.60 -12.90
N LEU A 132 17.88 1.93 -12.90
CA LEU A 132 19.08 2.78 -12.73
C LEU A 132 19.50 2.90 -11.26
N GLY A 133 19.59 1.77 -10.55
CA GLY A 133 19.91 1.72 -9.12
C GLY A 133 18.71 1.85 -8.18
N GLY A 134 17.48 1.87 -8.70
CA GLY A 134 16.23 1.92 -7.92
C GLY A 134 15.86 0.63 -7.17
N GLY A 135 16.79 -0.33 -7.05
CA GLY A 135 16.57 -1.67 -6.52
C GLY A 135 16.75 -2.75 -7.58
N ASN A 136 16.83 -4.00 -7.15
CA ASN A 136 17.24 -5.12 -7.99
C ASN A 136 16.44 -6.43 -7.73
N MET A 137 15.27 -6.29 -7.11
CA MET A 137 14.35 -7.37 -6.74
C MET A 137 12.89 -6.96 -6.99
N VAL A 138 12.10 -7.84 -7.62
CA VAL A 138 10.67 -7.63 -7.90
C VAL A 138 9.87 -8.84 -7.43
N LEU A 139 8.76 -8.59 -6.74
CA LEU A 139 7.71 -9.56 -6.49
C LEU A 139 6.67 -9.46 -7.62
N ARG A 140 6.18 -10.59 -8.11
CA ARG A 140 5.22 -10.63 -9.23
C ARG A 140 4.32 -11.86 -9.17
N PRO A 141 3.22 -11.90 -9.94
CA PRO A 141 2.48 -13.13 -10.18
C PRO A 141 3.37 -14.28 -10.68
N GLY A 142 3.06 -15.50 -10.25
CA GLY A 142 3.71 -16.72 -10.73
C GLY A 142 3.38 -17.03 -12.20
N GLY A 143 4.14 -17.96 -12.78
CA GLY A 143 3.85 -18.44 -14.13
C GLY A 143 2.50 -19.18 -14.20
N HIS A 144 1.78 -19.04 -15.32
CA HIS A 144 0.45 -19.64 -15.53
C HIS A 144 -0.63 -19.19 -14.53
N GLY A 145 -0.48 -18.01 -13.91
CA GLY A 145 -1.48 -17.44 -13.00
C GLY A 145 -1.60 -18.16 -11.66
N GLN A 146 -0.66 -19.06 -11.33
CA GLN A 146 -0.65 -19.76 -10.05
C GLN A 146 0.50 -19.27 -9.17
N GLY A 147 0.15 -18.89 -7.93
CA GLY A 147 1.11 -18.48 -6.90
C GLY A 147 1.85 -17.17 -7.22
N LEU A 148 2.98 -16.98 -6.56
CA LEU A 148 3.80 -15.77 -6.66
C LEU A 148 5.25 -16.14 -7.03
N SER A 149 6.01 -15.14 -7.44
CA SER A 149 7.44 -15.30 -7.70
C SER A 149 8.22 -14.04 -7.35
N VAL A 150 9.44 -14.23 -6.87
CA VAL A 150 10.42 -13.15 -6.70
C VAL A 150 11.46 -13.27 -7.81
N THR A 151 11.65 -12.23 -8.62
CA THR A 151 12.73 -12.13 -9.61
C THR A 151 13.82 -11.21 -9.04
N THR A 152 15.09 -11.61 -9.13
CA THR A 152 16.25 -10.84 -8.65
C THR A 152 17.32 -10.75 -9.73
N ARG A 153 17.99 -9.60 -9.86
CA ARG A 153 19.12 -9.39 -10.77
C ARG A 153 20.31 -8.79 -10.03
N GLN A 154 21.39 -9.55 -9.85
CA GLN A 154 22.61 -9.02 -9.22
C GLN A 154 23.75 -8.99 -10.22
N GLU A 155 24.62 -8.00 -10.10
CA GLU A 155 25.86 -7.95 -10.87
C GLU A 155 27.03 -8.13 -9.92
N MET A 156 27.82 -9.19 -10.15
CA MET A 156 28.97 -9.53 -9.32
C MET A 156 30.17 -9.77 -10.24
N ASN A 157 31.21 -8.95 -10.11
CA ASN A 157 32.44 -9.02 -10.91
C ASN A 157 32.18 -9.07 -12.43
N GLY A 158 31.25 -8.24 -12.93
CA GLY A 158 30.87 -8.18 -14.34
C GLY A 158 30.01 -9.36 -14.83
N THR A 159 29.64 -10.29 -13.95
CA THR A 159 28.69 -11.37 -14.25
C THR A 159 27.30 -11.02 -13.72
N VAL A 160 26.30 -11.06 -14.58
CA VAL A 160 24.90 -10.85 -14.21
C VAL A 160 24.29 -12.17 -13.74
N LEU A 161 23.78 -12.20 -12.51
CA LEU A 161 23.07 -13.31 -11.90
C LEU A 161 21.58 -12.98 -11.81
N LEU A 162 20.80 -13.62 -12.68
CA LEU A 162 19.35 -13.52 -12.71
C LEU A 162 18.75 -14.78 -12.07
N LYS A 163 17.85 -14.61 -11.08
CA LYS A 163 17.19 -15.73 -10.39
C LYS A 163 15.70 -15.47 -10.24
N HIS A 164 14.93 -16.57 -10.20
CA HIS A 164 13.50 -16.56 -9.93
C HIS A 164 13.18 -17.56 -8.84
N TYR A 165 12.55 -17.09 -7.78
CA TYR A 165 12.16 -17.91 -6.63
C TYR A 165 10.65 -18.06 -6.62
N LYS A 166 10.17 -19.28 -6.39
CA LYS A 166 8.74 -19.55 -6.29
C LYS A 166 8.26 -19.24 -4.87
N VAL A 167 7.11 -18.60 -4.76
CA VAL A 167 6.46 -18.31 -3.47
C VAL A 167 5.07 -18.89 -3.51
N ASN A 168 4.83 -19.91 -2.69
CA ASN A 168 3.57 -20.62 -2.62
C ASN A 168 2.69 -19.98 -1.55
N ARG A 169 1.45 -19.66 -1.89
CA ARG A 169 0.44 -19.25 -0.91
C ARG A 169 -0.07 -20.49 -0.18
N VAL A 170 -0.16 -20.40 1.14
CA VAL A 170 -0.72 -21.45 2.01
C VAL A 170 -1.84 -20.85 2.87
N ASP A 171 -2.62 -21.68 3.58
CA ASP A 171 -3.79 -21.24 4.36
C ASP A 171 -3.50 -20.07 5.30
N GLN A 172 -2.29 -20.05 5.88
CA GLN A 172 -1.80 -18.99 6.75
C GLN A 172 -0.41 -18.54 6.32
N GLY A 173 -0.36 -17.68 5.31
CA GLY A 173 0.84 -16.99 4.84
C GLY A 173 1.42 -17.54 3.54
N TYR A 174 2.75 -17.58 3.48
CA TYR A 174 3.53 -17.87 2.29
C TYR A 174 4.70 -18.81 2.61
N VAL A 175 5.10 -19.61 1.64
CA VAL A 175 6.30 -20.45 1.71
C VAL A 175 7.20 -20.16 0.52
N ILE A 176 8.43 -19.75 0.80
CA ILE A 176 9.48 -19.50 -0.19
C ILE A 176 10.15 -20.83 -0.53
N ASP A 177 10.16 -21.17 -1.82
CA ASP A 177 10.74 -22.39 -2.36
C ASP A 177 12.24 -22.18 -2.63
N VAL A 178 13.04 -22.49 -1.61
CA VAL A 178 14.51 -22.46 -1.56
C VAL A 178 15.01 -23.73 -0.88
N ASP A 179 16.32 -24.00 -0.89
CA ASP A 179 16.93 -25.23 -0.34
C ASP A 179 16.38 -25.64 1.04
N THR A 180 16.16 -24.64 1.91
CA THR A 180 15.42 -24.82 3.16
C THR A 180 14.15 -23.97 3.10
N PRO A 181 12.97 -24.56 2.83
CA PRO A 181 11.73 -23.81 2.68
C PRO A 181 11.47 -22.87 3.86
N HIS A 182 11.20 -21.60 3.56
CA HIS A 182 11.02 -20.56 4.57
C HIS A 182 9.57 -20.09 4.61
N ARG A 183 8.96 -20.09 5.81
CA ARG A 183 7.57 -19.69 6.01
C ARG A 183 7.50 -18.22 6.42
N CYS A 184 6.65 -17.46 5.76
CA CYS A 184 6.37 -16.04 6.04
C CYS A 184 4.88 -15.85 6.35
N SER A 185 4.57 -14.96 7.27
CA SER A 185 3.19 -14.57 7.61
C SER A 185 2.58 -13.58 6.61
N SER A 186 3.43 -12.85 5.86
CA SER A 186 3.02 -11.78 4.94
C SER A 186 3.96 -11.66 3.72
N LEU A 187 3.53 -10.93 2.68
CA LEU A 187 4.38 -10.60 1.54
C LEU A 187 5.54 -9.64 1.91
N ALA A 188 5.33 -8.78 2.90
CA ALA A 188 6.39 -7.93 3.44
C ALA A 188 7.52 -8.78 4.04
N GLU A 189 7.18 -9.83 4.81
CA GLU A 189 8.18 -10.78 5.31
C GLU A 189 8.87 -11.57 4.20
N VAL A 190 8.17 -11.92 3.12
CA VAL A 190 8.80 -12.54 1.94
C VAL A 190 9.89 -11.63 1.37
N VAL A 191 9.60 -10.34 1.20
CA VAL A 191 10.57 -9.35 0.71
C VAL A 191 11.73 -9.19 1.70
N GLN A 192 11.42 -9.06 2.99
CA GLN A 192 12.41 -8.89 4.05
C GLN A 192 13.38 -10.07 4.12
N TYR A 193 12.88 -11.31 3.97
CA TYR A 193 13.70 -12.52 3.93
C TYR A 193 14.82 -12.43 2.89
N PHE A 194 14.53 -11.95 1.67
CA PHE A 194 15.54 -11.81 0.62
C PHE A 194 16.54 -10.70 0.92
N VAL A 195 16.10 -9.58 1.49
CA VAL A 195 17.00 -8.49 1.90
C VAL A 195 17.97 -8.97 2.98
N GLU A 196 17.47 -9.64 4.02
CA GLU A 196 18.27 -10.15 5.13
C GLU A 196 19.21 -11.27 4.70
N SER A 197 18.69 -12.27 3.97
CA SER A 197 19.47 -13.43 3.52
C SER A 197 20.61 -13.03 2.58
N SER A 198 20.43 -11.94 1.83
CA SER A 198 21.43 -11.39 0.93
C SER A 198 22.33 -10.33 1.58
N LYS A 199 22.19 -10.08 2.89
CA LYS A 199 22.89 -9.03 3.66
C LYS A 199 22.75 -7.64 3.02
N GLY A 200 21.56 -7.35 2.50
CA GLY A 200 21.23 -6.07 1.86
C GLY A 200 21.69 -5.93 0.41
N SER A 201 22.33 -6.94 -0.19
CA SER A 201 22.72 -6.89 -1.61
C SER A 201 21.53 -7.05 -2.57
N LEU A 202 20.41 -7.60 -2.10
CA LEU A 202 19.10 -7.49 -2.73
C LEU A 202 18.30 -6.36 -2.08
N GLN A 203 17.78 -5.47 -2.90
CA GLN A 203 16.94 -4.35 -2.51
C GLN A 203 15.65 -4.35 -3.35
N PRO A 204 14.48 -4.16 -2.74
CA PRO A 204 13.21 -4.10 -3.47
C PRO A 204 13.26 -2.98 -4.52
N LEU A 205 12.81 -3.29 -5.74
CA LEU A 205 12.67 -2.30 -6.79
C LEU A 205 11.58 -1.29 -6.38
N HIS A 206 11.97 -0.04 -6.27
CA HIS A 206 11.03 1.06 -6.10
C HIS A 206 10.34 1.34 -7.43
N PRO A 207 9.01 1.53 -7.45
CA PRO A 207 8.32 2.03 -8.63
C PRO A 207 8.94 3.37 -9.03
N GLU A 208 9.70 3.40 -10.13
CA GLU A 208 9.99 4.67 -10.78
C GLU A 208 8.64 5.21 -11.26
N TYR A 209 8.15 6.28 -10.61
CA TYR A 209 6.99 7.03 -11.07
C TYR A 209 7.37 7.67 -12.42
N SER A 210 7.25 6.93 -13.51
CA SER A 210 7.17 7.49 -14.85
C SER A 210 5.73 7.94 -15.04
N PRO A 211 5.42 9.25 -15.04
CA PRO A 211 4.08 9.74 -15.31
C PRO A 211 3.82 9.63 -16.82
N ARG A 212 3.71 8.41 -17.34
CA ARG A 212 3.30 8.13 -18.71
C ARG A 212 2.64 6.76 -18.78
N LEU A 213 1.33 6.73 -18.62
CA LEU A 213 0.37 6.60 -19.72
C LEU A 213 -0.91 7.35 -19.35
#